data_AF-X1PZZ9-F1
#
_entry.id   AF-X1PZZ9-F1
#
_cell.length_a   1.000
_cell.length_b   1.000
_cell.length_c   1.000
_cell.angle_alpha   90.00
_cell.angle_beta   90.00
_cell.angle_gamma   90.00
#
_symmetry.space_group_name_H-M   'P 1'
#
loop_
_entity.id
_entity.type
_entity.pdbx_description
1 polymer ?
#
loop_
_entity_poly.entity_id
_entity_poly.type
_entity_poly.pdbx_seq_one_letter_code
_entity_poly.pdbx_strand_id
1 'polypeptide(L)'
;ASEETSPDEQIEGEGFHIDRTWLKESLNEIKWSDDTAKTFLASQYKVSPQGTLEDVIKRLTKEQAGEFVEEIQDRVAQIQAELFK
;
A
#
# COMPACT_ATOMS: atom_id res chain seq x y z
N ALA A 1 -24.68 -14.63 5.88
CA ALA A 1 -24.16 -13.40 6.49
C ALA A 1 -23.50 -12.64 5.37
N SER A 2 -24.07 -11.51 4.97
CA SER A 2 -23.39 -10.58 4.05
C SER A 2 -22.37 -9.85 4.89
N GLU A 3 -21.11 -10.20 4.76
CA GLU A 3 -20.03 -9.51 5.44
C GLU A 3 -19.88 -8.14 4.78
N GLU A 4 -20.26 -7.13 5.53
CA GLU A 4 -20.21 -5.72 5.17
C GLU A 4 -18.74 -5.32 5.10
N THR A 5 -18.16 -5.21 3.90
CA THR A 5 -16.86 -4.56 3.74
C THR A 5 -17.07 -3.07 4.02
N SER A 6 -16.77 -2.65 5.24
CA SER A 6 -16.95 -1.27 5.69
C SER A 6 -16.18 -0.30 4.78
N PRO A 7 -16.81 0.79 4.29
CA PRO A 7 -16.15 1.80 3.47
C PRO A 7 -15.01 2.52 4.22
N ASP A 8 -14.98 2.40 5.55
CA ASP A 8 -13.98 2.99 6.43
C ASP A 8 -12.59 2.31 6.36
N GLU A 9 -12.49 1.15 5.70
CA GLU A 9 -11.26 0.37 5.57
C GLU A 9 -10.58 0.51 4.20
N GLN A 10 -11.10 1.34 3.30
CA GLN A 10 -10.51 1.56 1.98
C GLN A 10 -9.89 2.95 1.86
N ILE A 11 -8.67 2.99 1.36
CA ILE A 11 -7.96 4.21 0.97
C ILE A 11 -8.44 4.57 -0.45
N GLU A 12 -9.40 5.49 -0.51
CA GLU A 12 -9.93 6.02 -1.77
C GLU A 12 -9.02 7.13 -2.30
N GLY A 13 -8.44 6.94 -3.48
CA GLY A 13 -7.66 7.95 -4.19
C GLY A 13 -8.27 8.30 -5.55
N GLU A 14 -7.51 9.01 -6.39
CA GLU A 14 -8.00 9.47 -7.69
C GLU A 14 -8.17 8.30 -8.68
N GLY A 15 -9.35 7.68 -8.65
CA GLY A 15 -9.74 6.59 -9.56
C GLY A 15 -9.25 5.20 -9.15
N PHE A 16 -8.85 5.01 -7.89
CA PHE A 16 -8.46 3.72 -7.32
C PHE A 16 -8.91 3.59 -5.85
N HIS A 17 -8.97 2.34 -5.38
CA HIS A 17 -9.28 1.98 -4.00
C HIS A 17 -8.25 0.96 -3.54
N ILE A 18 -7.55 1.23 -2.44
CA ILE A 18 -6.62 0.29 -1.80
C ILE A 18 -7.19 -0.13 -0.47
N ASP A 19 -7.24 -1.43 -0.21
CA ASP A 19 -7.68 -1.96 1.07
C ASP A 19 -6.62 -1.70 2.15
N ARG A 20 -6.99 -0.93 3.19
CA ARG A 20 -6.08 -0.48 4.25
C ARG A 20 -5.61 -1.65 5.09
N THR A 21 -6.49 -2.62 5.33
CA THR A 21 -6.20 -3.80 6.14
C THR A 21 -5.19 -4.67 5.40
N TRP A 22 -5.45 -4.96 4.12
CA TRP A 22 -4.47 -5.64 3.25
C TRP A 22 -3.12 -4.92 3.19
N LEU A 23 -3.12 -3.59 3.04
CA LEU A 23 -1.89 -2.82 2.95
C LEU A 23 -1.06 -2.95 4.24
N LYS A 24 -1.69 -2.83 5.42
CA LYS A 24 -0.98 -2.95 6.70
C LYS A 24 -0.37 -4.34 6.90
N GLU A 25 -1.15 -5.38 6.59
CA GLU A 25 -0.69 -6.78 6.67
C GLU A 25 0.51 -7.01 5.74
N SER A 26 0.39 -6.56 4.49
CA SER A 26 1.45 -6.70 3.48
C SER A 26 2.72 -5.93 3.85
N LEU A 27 2.57 -4.70 4.35
CA LEU A 27 3.70 -3.89 4.82
C LEU A 27 4.40 -4.57 6.02
N ASN A 28 3.63 -5.12 6.96
CA ASN A 28 4.19 -5.85 8.09
C ASN A 28 4.97 -7.10 7.63
N GLU A 29 4.44 -7.81 6.64
CA GLU A 29 5.08 -9.00 6.08
C GLU A 29 6.43 -8.71 5.44
N ILE A 30 6.52 -7.63 4.66
CA ILE A 30 7.78 -7.16 4.06
C ILE A 30 8.64 -6.32 5.03
N LYS A 31 8.22 -6.22 6.31
CA LYS A 31 8.86 -5.43 7.38
C LYS A 31 9.04 -3.96 7.04
N TRP A 32 8.11 -3.38 6.28
CA TRP A 32 8.04 -1.96 6.01
C TRP A 32 7.24 -1.24 7.08
N SER A 33 7.83 -0.16 7.61
CA SER A 33 7.10 0.81 8.43
C SER A 33 6.36 1.81 7.54
N ASP A 34 5.37 2.52 8.09
CA ASP A 34 4.69 3.62 7.38
C ASP A 34 5.68 4.65 6.82
N ASP A 35 6.76 4.93 7.55
CA ASP A 35 7.81 5.85 7.10
C ASP A 35 8.62 5.33 5.91
N THR A 36 8.92 4.03 5.89
CA THR A 36 9.56 3.35 4.76
C THR A 36 8.68 3.41 3.52
N ALA A 37 7.39 3.08 3.67
CA ALA A 37 6.42 3.15 2.58
C ALA A 37 6.27 4.60 2.07
N LYS A 38 6.14 5.59 2.96
CA LYS A 38 6.09 7.01 2.56
C LYS A 38 7.35 7.47 1.83
N THR A 39 8.52 7.08 2.32
CA THR A 39 9.80 7.43 1.68
C THR A 39 9.94 6.78 0.32
N PHE A 40 9.50 5.53 0.18
CA PHE A 40 9.44 4.83 -1.10
C PHE A 40 8.51 5.58 -2.08
N LEU A 41 7.27 5.85 -1.67
CA LEU A 41 6.29 6.58 -2.50
C LEU A 41 6.83 7.96 -2.91
N ALA A 42 7.41 8.71 -1.98
CA ALA A 42 7.99 10.02 -2.27
C ALA A 42 9.21 9.95 -3.20
N SER A 43 10.04 8.92 -3.05
CA SER A 43 11.21 8.72 -3.91
C SER A 43 10.80 8.32 -5.33
N GLN A 44 9.88 7.36 -5.44
CA GLN A 44 9.47 6.72 -6.70
C GLN A 44 8.52 7.60 -7.50
N TYR A 45 7.48 8.11 -6.87
CA TYR A 45 6.40 8.84 -7.51
C TYR A 45 6.50 10.36 -7.36
N LYS A 46 7.55 10.86 -6.69
CA LYS A 46 7.76 12.29 -6.39
C LYS A 46 6.58 12.95 -5.66
N VAL A 47 5.81 12.16 -4.91
CA VAL A 47 4.73 12.67 -4.05
C VAL A 47 5.28 13.23 -2.74
N SER A 48 4.54 14.15 -2.12
CA SER A 48 4.92 14.70 -0.82
C SER A 48 4.77 13.63 0.28
N PRO A 49 5.82 13.33 1.08
CA PRO A 49 5.75 12.36 2.19
C PRO A 49 5.08 12.93 3.45
N GLN A 50 4.56 14.16 3.38
CA GLN A 50 3.92 14.84 4.49
C GLN A 50 2.55 14.23 4.81
N GLY A 51 2.31 13.91 6.07
CA GLY A 51 1.05 13.33 6.55
C GLY A 51 1.17 11.87 6.97
N THR A 52 0.01 11.20 7.05
CA THR A 52 -0.09 9.75 7.24
C THR A 52 0.18 9.03 5.93
N LEU A 53 0.54 7.75 5.98
CA LEU A 53 0.74 6.93 4.78
C LEU A 53 -0.49 6.97 3.87
N GLU A 54 -1.68 6.89 4.46
CA GLU A 54 -2.96 6.96 3.76
C GLU A 54 -3.09 8.27 2.97
N ASP A 55 -2.72 9.40 3.55
CA ASP A 55 -2.75 10.71 2.88
C ASP A 55 -1.76 10.77 1.70
N VAL A 56 -0.58 10.17 1.86
CA VAL A 56 0.42 10.07 0.78
C VAL A 56 -0.09 9.18 -0.35
N ILE A 57 -0.73 8.05 -0.03
CA ILE A 57 -1.33 7.15 -1.01
C ILE A 57 -2.46 7.84 -1.77
N LYS A 58 -3.34 8.59 -1.08
CA LYS A 58 -4.43 9.35 -1.74
C LYS A 58 -3.95 10.36 -2.78
N ARG A 59 -2.68 10.79 -2.72
CA ARG A 59 -2.06 11.70 -3.69
C ARG A 59 -1.53 10.99 -4.94
N LEU A 60 -1.49 9.66 -4.94
CA LEU A 60 -1.08 8.89 -6.11
C LEU A 60 -2.13 8.98 -7.20
N THR A 61 -1.71 8.83 -8.45
CA THR A 61 -2.64 8.57 -9.55
C THR A 61 -3.05 7.09 -9.56
N LYS A 62 -4.14 6.76 -10.25
CA LYS A 62 -4.55 5.37 -10.47
C LYS A 62 -3.42 4.46 -10.95
N GLU A 63 -2.58 4.95 -11.86
CA GLU A 63 -1.44 4.20 -12.40
C GLU A 63 -0.39 3.96 -11.32
N GLN A 64 -0.01 5.00 -10.57
CA GLN A 64 0.98 4.90 -9.49
C GLN A 64 0.50 4.01 -8.35
N ALA A 65 -0.79 4.07 -8.01
CA ALA A 65 -1.40 3.20 -7.02
C ALA A 65 -1.39 1.73 -7.48
N GLY A 66 -1.67 1.48 -8.76
CA GLY A 66 -1.56 0.15 -9.35
C GLY A 66 -0.14 -0.40 -9.27
N GLU A 67 0.86 0.39 -9.70
CA GLU A 67 2.27 0.00 -9.60
C GLU A 67 2.71 -0.22 -8.14
N PHE A 68 2.23 0.60 -7.21
CA PHE A 68 2.54 0.44 -5.79
C PHE A 68 1.96 -0.86 -5.22
N VAL A 69 0.71 -1.18 -5.55
CA VAL A 69 0.06 -2.43 -5.12
C VAL A 69 0.80 -3.63 -5.70
N GLU A 70 1.15 -3.60 -6.99
CA GLU A 70 1.91 -4.67 -7.65
C GLU A 70 3.29 -4.86 -7.01
N GLU A 71 3.98 -3.77 -6.68
CA GLU A 71 5.30 -3.81 -6.02
C GLU A 71 5.21 -4.48 -4.64
N ILE A 72 4.22 -4.09 -3.83
CA ILE A 72 4.00 -4.69 -2.51
C ILE A 72 3.68 -6.19 -2.65
N GLN A 73 2.85 -6.57 -3.62
CA GLN A 73 2.53 -7.98 -3.89
C GLN A 73 3.76 -8.79 -4.31
N ASP A 74 4.61 -8.23 -5.18
CA ASP A 74 5.84 -8.88 -5.62
C ASP A 74 6.80 -9.09 -4.44
N ARG A 75 7.01 -8.06 -3.61
CA ARG A 75 7.85 -8.18 -2.41
C ARG A 75 7.32 -9.20 -1.42
N VAL A 76 6.01 -9.21 -1.18
CA VAL A 76 5.34 -10.22 -0.35
C VAL A 76 5.62 -11.62 -0.90
N ALA A 77 5.43 -11.82 -2.22
CA ALA A 77 5.68 -13.10 -2.86
C ALA A 77 7.16 -13.54 -2.74
N GLN A 78 8.11 -12.60 -2.84
CA GLN A 78 9.54 -12.88 -2.60
C GLN A 78 9.80 -13.32 -1.16
N ILE A 79 9.28 -12.59 -0.16
CA ILE A 79 9.48 -12.91 1.27
C ILE A 79 8.86 -14.28 1.60
N GLN A 80 7.66 -14.55 1.10
CA GLN A 80 7.02 -15.86 1.27
C GLN A 80 7.85 -16.97 0.62
N ALA A 81 8.34 -16.76 -0.61
CA ALA A 81 9.18 -17.74 -1.30
C ALA A 81 10.51 -18.01 -0.56
N GLU A 82 11.12 -16.99 0.06
CA GLU A 82 12.32 -17.15 0.89
C GLU A 82 12.03 -17.89 2.20
N LEU A 83 10.86 -17.69 2.80
CA LEU A 83 10.47 -18.34 4.06
C LEU A 83 10.22 -19.85 3.90
N PHE A 84 9.74 -20.28 2.73
CA PHE A 84 9.46 -21.69 2.42
C PHE A 84 10.63 -22.44 1.74
N LYS A 85 11.83 -21.85 1.70
CA LYS A 85 13.02 -22.43 1.06
C LYS A 85 13.96 -23.10 2.06
#